data_AF-A0A7V9WQ03-F1
#
_entry.id   AF-A0A7V9WQ03-F1
#
_cell.length_a   1.000
_cell.length_b   1.000
_cell.length_c   1.000
_cell.angle_alpha   90.00
_cell.angle_beta   90.00
_cell.angle_gamma   90.00
#
_symmetry.space_group_name_H-M   'P 1'
#
loop_
_entity.id
_entity.type
_entity.pdbx_description
1 polymer ?
#
loop_
_entity_poly.entity_id
_entity_poly.type
_entity_poly.pdbx_seq_one_letter_code
_entity_poly.pdbx_strand_id
1 'polypeptide(L)' 'MALHLRDFRNYERAEAHLGEHLTIVTGPNGAGKTNLLEALYFA' A
#
# COMPACT_ATOMS: atom_id res chain seq x y z
N MET A 1 -1.74 1.17 12.28
CA MET A 1 -0.33 1.14 11.82
C MET A 1 -0.19 2.09 10.62
N ALA A 2 0.92 2.81 10.49
CA ALA A 2 1.18 3.67 9.33
C ALA A 2 2.29 3.06 8.45
N LEU A 3 2.03 2.95 7.15
CA LEU A 3 3.00 2.52 6.14
C LEU A 3 3.38 3.72 5.27
N HIS A 4 4.68 3.97 5.14
CA HIS A 4 5.21 5.02 4.27
C HIS A 4 6.00 4.38 3.13
N LEU A 5 5.64 4.72 1.90
CA LEU A 5 6.29 4.22 0.69
C LEU A 5 6.96 5.37 -0.05
N ARG A 6 8.15 5.09 -0.56
CA ARG A 6 8.91 5.99 -1.42
C ARG A 6 9.65 5.16 -2.47
N ASP A 7 9.50 5.55 -3.74
CA ASP A 7 10.17 4.92 -4.88
C ASP A 7 10.00 3.38 -4.91
N PHE A 8 8.81 2.89 -4.52
CA PHE A 8 8.51 1.46 -4.41
C PHE A 8 7.51 1.02 -5.49
N ARG A 9 7.98 0.21 -6.44
CA ARG A 9 7.19 -0.24 -7.60
C ARG A 9 6.58 0.95 -8.34
N ASN A 10 5.25 1.04 -8.40
CA ASN A 10 4.53 2.14 -9.05
C ASN A 10 4.17 3.30 -8.09
N TYR A 11 4.59 3.24 -6.82
CA TYR A 11 4.41 4.34 -5.87
C TYR A 11 5.68 5.21 -5.85
N GLU A 12 5.59 6.43 -6.38
CA GLU A 12 6.62 7.46 -6.17
C GLU A 12 6.63 7.87 -4.69
N ARG A 13 5.45 8.16 -4.13
CA ARG A 13 5.24 8.41 -2.70
C ARG A 13 3.82 8.02 -2.28
N ALA A 14 3.68 7.35 -1.14
CA ALA A 14 2.38 7.06 -0.56
C ALA A 14 2.45 6.94 0.96
N GLU A 15 1.33 7.24 1.62
CA GLU A 15 1.10 6.98 3.03
C GLU A 15 -0.24 6.25 3.17
N ALA A 16 -0.22 5.14 3.91
CA ALA A 16 -1.41 4.35 4.18
C ALA A 16 -1.55 4.09 5.68
N HIS A 17 -2.71 4.46 6.22
CA HIS A 17 -3.09 4.11 7.59
C HIS A 17 -3.92 2.83 7.57
N LEU A 18 -3.35 1.75 8.09
CA LEU A 18 -4.08 0.49 8.25
C LEU A 18 -4.88 0.54 9.55
N GLY A 19 -6.18 0.27 9.42
CA GLY A 19 -7.09 0.10 10.55
C GLY A 19 -6.73 -1.14 11.37
N GLU A 20 -7.14 -1.16 12.64
CA GLU A 20 -6.79 -2.23 13.59
C GLU A 20 -7.36 -3.60 13.21
N HIS A 21 -8.43 -3.66 12.42
CA HIS A 21 -9.18 -4.89 12.14
C HIS A 21 -9.22 -5.19 10.63
N LEU A 22 -9.94 -4.37 9.85
CA LEU A 22 -10.09 -4.56 8.42
C LEU A 22 -9.73 -3.27 7.68
N THR A 23 -8.88 -3.39 6.68
CA THR A 23 -8.60 -2.34 5.71
C THR A 23 -8.96 -2.84 4.32
N ILE A 24 -9.85 -2.13 3.62
CA ILE A 24 -10.25 -2.46 2.25
C ILE A 24 -9.53 -1.51 1.30
N VAL A 25 -8.78 -2.06 0.35
CA VAL A 25 -8.07 -1.29 -0.69
C VAL A 25 -8.68 -1.62 -2.04
N THR A 26 -9.24 -0.61 -2.71
CA THR A 26 -9.95 -0.77 -3.99
C THR A 26 -9.42 0.21 -5.03
N GLY A 27 -9.73 -0.06 -6.30
CA GLY A 27 -9.29 0.76 -7.43
C GLY A 27 -9.09 -0.06 -8.70
N PRO A 28 -8.87 0.61 -9.85
CA PRO A 28 -8.69 -0.06 -11.13
C PRO A 28 -7.45 -0.97 -11.16
N ASN A 29 -7.35 -1.84 -12.17
CA ASN A 29 -6.15 -2.62 -12.40
C ASN A 29 -4.95 -1.69 -12.66
N GLY A 30 -3.77 -2.05 -12.13
CA GLY A 30 -2.59 -1.20 -12.20
C GLY A 30 -2.52 -0.08 -11.16
N ALA A 31 -3.55 0.14 -10.33
CA ALA A 31 -3.56 1.19 -9.29
C ALA A 31 -2.61 0.95 -8.10
N GLY A 32 -1.81 -0.14 -8.10
CA GLY A 32 -0.83 -0.41 -7.04
C GLY A 32 -1.32 -1.23 -5.84
N LYS A 33 -2.57 -1.71 -5.84
CA LYS A 33 -3.12 -2.52 -4.72
C LYS A 33 -2.24 -3.72 -4.33
N THR A 34 -1.76 -4.49 -5.32
CA THR A 34 -0.82 -5.59 -5.08
C THR A 34 0.52 -5.08 -4.57
N ASN A 35 1.03 -3.97 -5.11
CA ASN A 35 2.28 -3.36 -4.65
C ASN A 35 2.18 -2.90 -3.19
N LEU A 36 1.01 -2.42 -2.75
CA LEU A 36 0.78 -2.08 -1.33
C LEU A 36 0.87 -3.32 -0.43
N LEU A 37 0.34 -4.47 -0.88
CA LEU A 37 0.49 -5.75 -0.18
C LEU A 37 1.95 -6.23 -0.19
N GLU A 38 2.67 -6.11 -1.30
CA GLU A 38 4.09 -6.44 -1.38
C GLU A 38 4.91 -5.59 -0.40
N ALA A 39 4.62 -4.29 -0.31
CA ALA A 39 5.33 -3.42 0.62
C ALA A 39 5.12 -3.81 2.09
N LEU A 40 3.91 -4.29 2.44
CA LEU A 40 3.64 -4.83 3.77
C LEU A 40 4.35 -6.16 4.04
N TYR A 41 4.60 -6.95 3.00
CA TYR A 41 5.31 -8.22 3.12
C TYR A 41 6.82 -8.03 3.33
N PHE A 42 7.41 -6.99 2.73
CA PHE A 42 8.85 -6.70 2.85
C PHE A 42 9.23 -5.82 4.05
N ALA A 43 8.26 -5.15 4.68
CA ALA A 43 8.46 -4.33 5.86
C ALA A 43 8.63 -5.20 7.12
#